data_AF-K1UJT5-F1
#
_entry.id   AF-K1UJT5-F1
#
_cell.length_a   1.000
_cell.length_b   1.000
_cell.length_c   1.000
_cell.angle_alpha   90.00
_cell.angle_beta   90.00
_cell.angle_gamma   90.00
#
_symmetry.space_group_name_H-M   'P 1'
#
loop_
_entity.id
_entity.type
_entity.pdbx_description
1 polymer ?
#
loop_
_entity_poly.entity_id
_entity_poly.type
_entity_poly.pdbx_seq_one_letter_code
_entity_poly.pdbx_strand_id
1 'polypeptide(L)' 'MKYDTSIYRGVFCALNAIYDENDNINTDAIKALVTKYKQLGVNGIYACGSTGEGFLLSTEERMQVAE' A
#
# COMPACT_ATOMS: atom_id res chain seq x y z
N MET A 1 -0.59 -13.59 -27.76
CA MET A 1 -1.17 -14.10 -26.50
C MET A 1 -1.95 -12.97 -25.87
N LYS A 2 -3.24 -13.13 -25.54
CA LYS A 2 -4.00 -12.13 -24.78
C LYS A 2 -3.99 -12.55 -23.31
N TYR A 3 -3.48 -11.69 -22.44
CA TYR A 3 -3.54 -11.91 -20.99
C TYR A 3 -4.93 -11.53 -20.48
N ASP A 4 -5.44 -12.29 -19.51
CA ASP A 4 -6.61 -11.87 -18.76
C ASP A 4 -6.20 -10.77 -17.77
N THR A 5 -6.80 -9.59 -17.93
CA THR A 5 -6.56 -8.41 -17.09
C THR A 5 -7.73 -8.09 -16.18
N SER A 6 -8.73 -8.97 -16.10
CA SER A 6 -9.95 -8.77 -15.29
C SER A 6 -9.64 -8.43 -13.83
N ILE A 7 -8.60 -9.03 -13.25
CA ILE A 7 -8.15 -8.80 -11.87
C ILE A 7 -7.65 -7.38 -11.58
N TYR A 8 -7.26 -6.61 -12.61
CA TYR A 8 -6.74 -5.24 -12.47
C TYR A 8 -7.81 -4.17 -12.71
N ARG A 9 -9.08 -4.56 -12.83
CA ARG A 9 -10.19 -3.63 -13.06
C ARG A 9 -10.77 -3.15 -11.73
N GLY A 10 -11.17 -1.88 -11.69
CA GLY A 10 -11.79 -1.25 -10.52
C GLY A 10 -10.92 -0.13 -9.96
N VAL A 11 -11.10 0.19 -8.68
CA VAL A 11 -10.38 1.25 -7.97
C VAL A 11 -9.20 0.66 -7.22
N PHE A 12 -8.00 1.17 -7.50
CA PHE A 12 -6.78 0.84 -6.79
C PHE A 12 -6.19 2.09 -6.17
N CYS A 13 -5.95 2.07 -4.87
CA CYS A 13 -5.38 3.22 -4.16
C CYS A 13 -3.86 3.11 -4.10
N ALA A 14 -3.15 4.19 -4.45
CA ALA A 14 -1.72 4.30 -4.14
C ALA A 14 -1.59 4.50 -2.63
N LEU A 15 -0.99 3.54 -1.94
CA LEU A 15 -0.88 3.54 -0.49
C LEU A 15 0.18 4.57 -0.06
N ASN A 16 -0.15 5.43 0.90
CA ASN A 16 0.81 6.35 1.52
C ASN A 16 1.82 5.59 2.39
N ALA A 17 3.05 6.09 2.48
CA ALA A 17 3.92 5.74 3.58
C ALA A 17 3.33 6.35 4.85
N ILE A 18 3.34 5.59 5.94
CA ILE A 18 2.79 6.03 7.22
C ILE A 18 3.83 5.72 8.28
N TYR A 19 4.23 6.77 9.00
CA TYR A 19 5.25 6.70 10.03
C TYR A 19 4.62 6.91 11.42
N ASP A 20 5.31 6.44 12.45
CA ASP A 20 5.04 6.78 13.84
C ASP A 20 5.74 8.10 14.22
N GLU A 21 5.62 8.52 15.48
CA GLU A 21 6.26 9.74 15.99
C GLU A 21 7.81 9.70 16.01
N ASN A 22 8.41 8.54 15.75
CA ASN A 22 9.85 8.32 15.73
C ASN A 22 10.38 8.02 14.31
N ASP A 23 9.60 8.34 13.27
CA ASP A 23 9.89 8.10 11.86
C ASP A 23 10.04 6.61 11.47
N ASN A 24 9.54 5.67 12.27
CA ASN A 24 9.49 4.25 11.88
C ASN A 24 8.20 3.95 11.10
N ILE A 25 8.23 2.93 10.23
CA ILE A 25 7.03 2.43 9.56
C ILE A 25 5.96 2.00 10.57
N ASN A 26 4.79 2.62 10.46
CA ASN A 26 3.64 2.34 11.33
C ASN A 26 2.70 1.32 10.69
N THR A 27 2.99 0.04 10.89
CA THR A 27 2.24 -1.08 10.32
C THR A 27 0.79 -1.16 10.83
N ASP A 28 0.53 -0.74 12.07
CA ASP A 28 -0.81 -0.71 12.63
C ASP A 28 -1.70 0.33 11.93
N ALA A 29 -1.17 1.52 11.66
CA ALA A 29 -1.88 2.56 10.91
C ALA A 29 -2.10 2.16 9.44
N ILE A 30 -1.10 1.53 8.81
CA ILE A 30 -1.24 0.95 7.46
C ILE A 30 -2.40 -0.06 7.43
N LYS A 31 -2.42 -1.00 8.39
CA LYS A 31 -3.47 -2.00 8.50
C LYS A 31 -4.85 -1.40 8.70
N ALA A 32 -4.96 -0.34 9.52
CA ALA A 32 -6.22 0.37 9.73
C ALA A 32 -6.72 1.03 8.42
N LEU A 33 -5.83 1.70 7.67
CA LEU A 33 -6.17 2.34 6.41
C LEU A 33 -6.58 1.31 5.33
N VAL A 34 -5.82 0.23 5.18
CA VAL A 34 -6.13 -0.84 4.23
C VAL A 34 -7.45 -1.52 4.59
N THR A 35 -7.72 -1.71 5.89
CA THR A 35 -9.02 -2.22 6.36
C THR A 35 -10.16 -1.28 5.96
N LYS A 36 -9.95 0.04 6.05
CA LYS A 36 -10.94 1.03 5.61
C LYS A 36 -11.17 0.99 4.10
N TYR A 37 -10.11 0.88 3.29
CA TYR A 37 -10.23 0.71 1.84
C TYR A 37 -11.03 -0.53 1.47
N LYS A 38 -10.76 -1.66 2.14
CA LYS A 38 -11.52 -2.89 1.96
C LYS A 38 -13.01 -2.70 2.28
N GLN A 39 -13.34 -2.02 3.39
CA GLN A 39 -14.73 -1.72 3.75
C GLN A 39 -15.44 -0.82 2.73
N LEU A 40 -14.70 0.06 2.04
CA LEU A 40 -15.22 0.94 1.00
C LEU A 40 -15.33 0.27 -0.37
N GLY A 41 -14.92 -0.99 -0.50
CA GLY A 41 -14.98 -1.74 -1.77
C GLY A 41 -13.86 -1.41 -2.75
N VAL A 42 -12.73 -0.87 -2.28
CA VAL A 42 -11.52 -0.68 -3.10
C VAL A 42 -11.00 -2.06 -3.53
N ASN A 43 -10.64 -2.21 -4.81
CA ASN A 43 -10.27 -3.47 -5.42
C ASN A 43 -8.83 -3.90 -5.10
N GLY A 44 -7.96 -2.95 -4.74
CA GLY A 44 -6.62 -3.24 -4.28
C GLY A 44 -5.82 -2.00 -3.92
N ILE A 45 -4.57 -2.22 -3.55
CA ILE A 45 -3.61 -1.16 -3.24
C ILE A 45 -2.37 -1.31 -4.11
N TYR A 46 -1.73 -0.18 -4.40
CA TYR A 46 -0.39 -0.12 -4.97
C TYR A 46 0.56 0.43 -3.89
N ALA A 47 1.33 -0.46 -3.29
CA ALA A 47 2.27 -0.15 -2.21
C ALA A 47 3.65 0.20 -2.75
N CYS A 48 4.44 0.92 -1.95
CA CYS A 48 5.85 1.28 -2.25
C CYS A 48 6.03 2.02 -3.60
N GLY A 49 4.98 2.72 -4.06
CA GLY A 49 5.06 3.64 -5.20
C GLY A 49 5.60 5.02 -4.80
N SER A 50 5.51 6.00 -5.70
CA SER A 50 5.87 7.39 -5.37
C SER A 50 5.04 7.97 -4.22
N THR A 51 3.72 7.72 -4.18
CA THR A 51 2.84 8.10 -3.06
C THR A 51 3.21 7.40 -1.75
N GLY A 52 3.71 6.16 -1.86
CA GLY A 52 4.19 5.36 -0.74
C GLY A 52 5.65 5.61 -0.40
N GLU A 53 6.26 6.67 -0.97
CA GLU A 53 7.65 7.05 -0.76
C GLU A 53 8.66 5.90 -0.97
N GLY A 54 8.33 4.91 -1.80
CA GLY A 54 9.12 3.67 -1.91
C GLY A 54 10.54 3.85 -2.43
N PHE A 55 10.90 5.02 -2.96
CA PHE A 55 12.28 5.36 -3.33
C PHE A 55 13.13 5.84 -2.15
N LEU A 56 12.48 6.28 -1.05
CA LEU A 56 13.12 6.78 0.16
C LEU A 56 13.26 5.67 1.23
N LEU A 57 12.39 4.66 1.16
CA LEU A 57 12.41 3.51 2.05
C LEU A 57 13.57 2.56 1.74
N SER A 58 14.18 2.03 2.80
CA SER A 58 15.06 0.88 2.75
C SER A 58 14.34 -0.37 2.23
N THR A 59 15.08 -1.45 1.99
CA THR A 59 14.45 -2.71 1.58
C THR A 59 13.61 -3.30 2.71
N GLU A 60 14.10 -3.20 3.94
CA GLU A 60 13.47 -3.68 5.16
C GLU A 60 12.14 -2.95 5.41
N GLU A 61 12.12 -1.62 5.28
CA GLU A 61 10.90 -0.81 5.43
C GLU A 61 9.88 -1.15 4.34
N ARG A 62 10.32 -1.35 3.09
CA ARG A 62 9.41 -1.77 2.00
C ARG A 62 8.79 -3.15 2.26
N MET A 63 9.54 -4.06 2.88
CA MET A 63 9.00 -5.37 3.27
C MET A 63 7.94 -5.21 4.37
N GLN A 64 8.20 -4.38 5.39
CA GLN A 64 7.22 -4.09 6.44
C GLN A 64 5.90 -3.51 5.90
N VAL A 65 5.97 -2.69 4.83
CA VAL A 65 4.77 -2.12 4.18
C VAL A 65 4.00 -3.17 3.36
N ALA A 66 4.69 -4.18 2.81
CA ALA A 66 4.12 -5.11 1.84
C ALA A 66 3.56 -6.42 2.44
N GLU A 67 3.97 -6.80 3.66
CA GLU A 67 3.57 -8.03 4.37
C GLU A 67 2.27 -7.86 5.19
#